data_AF-A0A940JMU5-F1
#
_entry.id   AF-A0A940JMU5-F1
#
_cell.length_a   1.000
_cell.length_b   1.000
_cell.length_c   1.000
_cell.angle_alpha   90.00
_cell.angle_beta   90.00
_cell.angle_gamma   90.00
#
_symmetry.space_group_name_H-M   'P 1'
#
loop_
_entity.id
_entity.type
_entity.pdbx_description
1 polymer ?
#
loop_
_entity_poly.entity_id
_entity_poly.type
_entity_poly.pdbx_seq_one_letter_code
_entity_poly.pdbx_strand_id
1 'polypeptide(L)' 'MPDEPAPPVSIRRRVDGWTPERRRDFLATLAETRSVTRAALASGLSKTAAYKLRNHPGAGDFAAAWEEAVRWRRP' A
#
# COMPACT_ATOMS: atom_id res chain seq x y z
N MET A 1 -32.63 16.97 24.64
CA MET A 1 -31.37 17.17 23.90
C MET A 1 -31.08 15.87 23.17
N PRO A 2 -31.05 15.82 21.83
CA PRO A 2 -30.57 14.62 21.14
C PRO A 2 -29.05 14.52 21.37
N ASP A 3 -28.63 13.48 22.07
CA ASP A 3 -27.24 13.04 22.11
C ASP A 3 -27.00 12.27 20.80
N GLU A 4 -26.51 12.98 19.79
CA GLU A 4 -26.16 12.39 18.50
C GLU A 4 -24.75 11.78 18.62
N PRO A 5 -24.59 10.44 18.51
CA PRO A 5 -23.26 9.84 18.57
C PRO A 5 -22.49 10.25 17.31
N ALA A 6 -21.41 11.00 17.49
CA ALA A 6 -20.51 11.37 16.41
C ALA A 6 -20.17 10.13 15.56
N PRO A 7 -20.20 10.22 14.21
CA PRO A 7 -19.86 9.08 13.37
C PRO A 7 -18.44 8.62 13.70
N PRO A 8 -18.14 7.31 13.63
CA PRO A 8 -16.81 6.81 13.90
C PRO A 8 -15.86 7.49 12.91
N VAL A 9 -15.05 8.40 13.43
CA VAL A 9 -13.94 9.00 12.72
C VAL A 9 -13.09 7.83 12.24
N SER A 10 -13.23 7.51 10.95
CA SER A 10 -12.40 6.49 10.32
C SER A 10 -10.97 6.88 10.59
N ILE A 11 -10.28 6.09 11.41
CA ILE A 11 -8.91 6.31 11.86
C ILE A 11 -7.99 6.03 10.66
N ARG A 12 -8.19 6.75 9.55
CA ARG A 12 -7.38 6.69 8.33
C ARG A 12 -6.18 7.59 8.48
N ARG A 13 -5.41 7.44 9.54
CA ARG A 13 -4.12 8.09 9.62
C ARG A 13 -3.25 7.47 10.70
N ARG A 14 -2.60 6.37 10.34
CA ARG A 14 -1.13 6.25 10.36
C ARG A 14 -0.77 4.79 10.17
N VAL A 15 -0.06 4.52 9.08
CA VAL A 15 0.83 3.36 9.00
C VAL A 15 2.22 3.95 8.81
N ASP A 16 2.74 4.66 9.81
CA ASP A 16 4.14 5.08 10.07
C ASP A 16 5.14 5.42 8.93
N GLY A 17 4.68 5.63 7.69
CA GLY A 17 5.56 5.79 6.51
C GLY A 17 5.00 5.20 5.23
N TRP A 18 3.90 4.44 5.27
CA TRP A 18 3.13 4.00 4.12
C TRP A 18 1.98 4.96 3.83
N THR A 19 2.33 6.12 3.27
CA THR A 19 1.33 7.04 2.72
C THR A 19 0.65 6.40 1.49
N PRO A 20 -0.59 6.78 1.16
CA PRO A 20 -1.26 6.30 -0.04
C PRO A 20 -0.46 6.61 -1.32
N GLU A 21 0.29 7.72 -1.33
CA GLU A 21 1.19 8.07 -2.44
C GLU A 21 2.32 7.05 -2.60
N ARG A 22 2.99 6.68 -1.51
CA ARG A 22 4.04 5.64 -1.54
C ARG A 22 3.51 4.27 -1.95
N ARG A 23 2.25 3.95 -1.61
CA ARG A 23 1.59 2.71 -2.09
C ARG A 23 1.43 2.72 -3.60
N ARG A 24 0.96 3.85 -4.15
CA ARG A 24 0.75 4.00 -5.60
C ARG A 24 2.08 3.96 -6.35
N ASP A 25 3.08 4.70 -5.88
CA ASP A 25 4.41 4.72 -6.46
C ASP A 25 5.06 3.32 -6.47
N PHE A 26 4.86 2.57 -5.38
CA PHE A 26 5.37 1.22 -5.23
C PHE A 26 4.73 0.30 -6.27
N LEU A 27 3.40 0.34 -6.38
CA LEU A 27 2.65 -0.50 -7.30
C LEU A 27 2.92 -0.13 -8.76
N ALA A 28 3.04 1.16 -9.08
CA ALA A 28 3.39 1.63 -10.43
C ALA A 28 4.78 1.11 -10.83
N THR A 29 5.78 1.33 -9.99
CA THR A 29 7.15 0.87 -10.25
C THR A 29 7.23 -0.67 -10.30
N LEU A 30 6.44 -1.37 -9.48
CA LEU A 30 6.36 -2.83 -9.51
C LEU A 30 5.75 -3.33 -10.83
N ALA A 31 4.72 -2.67 -11.33
CA ALA A 31 4.07 -3.00 -12.59
C ALA A 31 5.00 -2.75 -13.79
N GLU A 32 5.84 -1.70 -13.74
CA GLU A 32 6.80 -1.37 -14.79
C GLU A 32 8.07 -2.24 -14.75
N THR A 33 8.64 -2.43 -13.57
CA THR A 33 9.98 -3.04 -13.43
C THR A 33 9.96 -4.49 -12.99
N ARG A 34 8.83 -4.98 -12.46
CA ARG A 34 8.68 -6.28 -11.77
C ARG A 34 9.71 -6.51 -10.66
N SER A 35 10.31 -5.45 -10.13
CA SER A 35 11.35 -5.53 -9.12
C SER A 35 10.89 -4.86 -7.84
N VAL A 36 10.63 -5.68 -6.83
CA VAL A 36 10.27 -5.23 -5.47
C VAL A 36 11.33 -4.29 -4.88
N THR A 37 12.60 -4.53 -5.18
CA THR A 37 13.71 -3.67 -4.72
C THR A 37 13.64 -2.28 -5.34
N ARG A 38 13.42 -2.18 -6.66
CA ARG A 38 13.31 -0.88 -7.35
C ARG A 38 12.04 -0.14 -6.92
N ALA A 39 10.92 -0.85 -6.79
CA ALA A 39 9.67 -0.31 -6.29
C ALA A 39 9.78 0.23 -4.87
N ALA A 40 10.44 -0.51 -3.97
CA ALA A 40 10.65 -0.05 -2.60
C ALA A 40 11.50 1.24 -2.58
N LEU A 41 12.60 1.27 -3.34
CA LEU A 41 13.47 2.45 -3.44
C LEU A 41 12.73 3.68 -3.99
N ALA A 42 11.95 3.52 -5.07
CA ALA A 42 11.17 4.60 -5.67
C ALA A 42 10.20 5.22 -4.65
N SER A 43 9.57 4.38 -3.84
CA SER A 43 8.59 4.82 -2.85
C SER A 43 9.21 5.27 -1.51
N GLY A 44 10.54 5.32 -1.43
CA GLY A 44 11.26 5.69 -0.21
C GLY A 44 11.09 4.70 0.94
N LEU A 45 10.90 3.42 0.60
CA LEU A 45 10.63 2.33 1.53
C LEU A 45 11.66 1.21 1.38
N SER A 46 11.76 0.36 2.40
CA SER A 46 12.59 -0.84 2.33
C SER A 46 11.78 -2.04 1.85
N LYS A 47 12.41 -2.96 1.10
CA LYS A 47 11.78 -4.23 0.70
C LYS A 47 11.13 -4.98 1.88
N THR A 48 11.77 -4.95 3.05
CA THR A 48 11.28 -5.58 4.27
C THR A 48 9.99 -4.92 4.77
N ALA A 49 9.86 -3.60 4.65
CA ALA A 49 8.63 -2.88 4.99
C ALA A 49 7.50 -3.21 4.01
N ALA A 50 7.82 -3.45 2.74
CA ALA A 50 6.86 -3.90 1.72
C ALA A 50 6.31 -5.30 1.99
N TYR A 51 7.18 -6.26 2.33
CA TYR A 51 6.72 -7.59 2.74
C TYR A 51 5.92 -7.56 4.05
N LYS A 52 6.34 -6.76 5.04
CA LYS A 52 5.58 -6.57 6.28
C LYS A 52 4.19 -5.99 6.01
N LEU A 53 4.09 -4.99 5.13
CA LEU A 53 2.78 -4.44 4.75
C LEU A 53 1.93 -5.49 4.04
N ARG A 54 2.50 -6.22 3.07
CA ARG A 54 1.76 -7.29 2.35
C ARG A 54 1.21 -8.37 3.30
N ASN A 55 1.95 -8.72 4.35
CA ASN A 55 1.53 -9.72 5.34
C ASN A 55 0.66 -9.13 6.47
N HIS A 56 0.36 -7.83 6.45
CA HIS A 56 -0.42 -7.19 7.49
C HIS A 56 -1.91 -7.53 7.31
N PRO A 57 -2.63 -7.98 8.36
CA PRO A 57 -4.03 -8.40 8.24
C PRO A 57 -4.97 -7.28 7.77
N GLY A 58 -4.60 -6.01 7.99
CA GLY A 58 -5.34 -4.83 7.49
C GLY A 58 -4.95 -4.34 6.10
N ALA A 59 -4.06 -5.05 5.39
CA ALA A 59 -3.50 -4.60 4.10
C ALA A 59 -3.95 -5.46 2.90
N GLY A 60 -5.09 -6.15 3.01
CA GLY A 60 -5.63 -7.00 1.95
C GLY A 60 -5.76 -6.28 0.60
N ASP A 61 -6.18 -5.01 0.61
CA ASP A 61 -6.27 -4.17 -0.60
C ASP A 61 -4.90 -3.98 -1.28
N PHE A 62 -3.85 -3.75 -0.50
CA PHE A 62 -2.48 -3.61 -1.02
C PHE A 62 -1.94 -4.95 -1.54
N ALA A 63 -2.23 -6.05 -0.85
CA ALA A 63 -1.82 -7.39 -1.30
C ALA A 63 -2.50 -7.76 -2.63
N ALA A 64 -3.79 -7.46 -2.80
CA ALA A 64 -4.51 -7.68 -4.05
C ALA A 64 -3.91 -6.83 -5.19
N ALA A 65 -3.70 -5.54 -4.95
CA ALA A 65 -3.09 -4.64 -5.94
C ALA A 65 -1.65 -5.03 -6.31
N TRP A 66 -0.88 -5.59 -5.37
CA TRP A 66 0.45 -6.14 -5.63
C TRP A 66 0.39 -7.31 -6.61
N GLU A 67 -0.49 -8.28 -6.36
CA GLU A 67 -0.65 -9.44 -7.24
C GLU A 67 -1.10 -9.01 -8.64
N GLU A 68 -2.01 -8.03 -8.73
CA GLU A 68 -2.38 -7.42 -10.01
C GLU A 68 -1.19 -6.75 -10.69
N ALA A 69 -0.40 -5.94 -9.98
CA ALA A 69 0.77 -5.28 -10.53
C ALA A 69 1.83 -6.28 -11.05
N VAL A 70 2.06 -7.38 -10.33
CA VAL A 70 2.98 -8.45 -10.77
C VAL A 70 2.42 -9.21 -11.97
N ARG A 71 1.11 -9.49 -11.96
CA ARG A 71 0.42 -10.18 -13.05
C ARG A 71 0.30 -9.32 -14.30
N TRP A 72 0.23 -8.00 -14.13
CA TRP A 72 0.09 -7.08 -15.24
C TRP A 72 1.27 -7.26 -16.18
N ARG A 73 0.92 -7.76 -17.36
CA ARG A 73 1.79 -7.81 -18.52
C ARG A 73 1.32 -6.65 -19.37
N ARG A 74 2.12 -5.57 -19.43
CA ARG A 74 1.92 -4.64 -20.54
C ARG A 74 2.21 -5.38 -21.85
N PRO A 75 1.30 -5.34 -22.83
CA PRO A 75 1.60 -5.77 -24.18
C PRO A 75 2.66 -4.88 -24.82
#